data_AF-A0AAN6E7Z3-F1
#
_entry.id   AF-A0AAN6E7Z3-F1
#
_cell.length_a   1.000
_cell.length_b   1.000
_cell.length_c   1.000
_cell.angle_alpha   90.00
_cell.angle_beta   90.00
_cell.angle_gamma   90.00
#
_symmetry.space_group_name_H-M   'P 1'
#
loop_
_entity.id
_entity.type
_entity.pdbx_description
1 polymer ?
#
loop_
_entity_poly.entity_id
_entity_poly.type
_entity_poly.pdbx_seq_one_letter_code
_entity_poly.pdbx_strand_id
1 'polypeptide(L)'
;AIASAEGLGACQTFGTDSSVSALYVSRDIGSDGTQVKFEVSFELAWKPTYAGSVAVIKRVPVIDTHEPVARQVQAMNLPGPASVSGNNEAFTAASAADADTEHVGGSSSVNPYEALHAFMRFAVSPYFNAYVSAKEKAEQQHDGPGGHRDDKDAQQGVPMAKKKLAELELSLLHLQQNVDIPETVLNIHPDIARTVADCRQRQQRATVDAVDPELLLDSGFLNQLQGDVNGWIKEIQKVAKLDREPASGTTSQEINFWVSMERALERIEEQLQSDEIVLTMDVLKAAKRFHATVSFRTDTGLKEAAERVTRYNVLMKDFPVNELLAATDIGRISFSIEQIFAHINKKLKLTAYPVRRALPLVEAISRDFNGQLIKVLSH
;
A
#
# COMPACT_ATOMS: atom_id res chain seq x y z
N ALA A 1 25.24 20.81 14.99
CA ALA A 1 24.86 19.53 14.35
C ALA A 1 24.43 19.65 12.88
N ILE A 2 24.17 20.85 12.32
CA ILE A 2 24.02 21.07 10.86
C ILE A 2 25.36 21.51 10.20
N ALA A 3 26.39 21.73 11.01
CA ALA A 3 27.68 22.29 10.61
C ALA A 3 28.73 21.21 10.24
N SER A 4 28.37 20.19 9.45
CA SER A 4 29.38 19.41 8.74
C SER A 4 29.86 20.24 7.55
N ALA A 5 31.15 20.15 7.19
CA ALA A 5 31.69 20.86 6.03
C ALA A 5 30.94 20.48 4.73
N GLU A 6 30.49 19.24 4.66
CA GLU A 6 29.66 18.72 3.56
C GLU A 6 28.27 19.38 3.50
N GLY A 7 27.60 19.58 4.64
CA GLY A 7 26.29 20.25 4.68
C GLY A 7 26.37 21.73 4.28
N LEU A 8 27.43 22.41 4.68
CA LEU A 8 27.72 23.78 4.23
C LEU A 8 27.98 23.86 2.72
N GLY A 9 28.76 22.90 2.18
CA GLY A 9 29.00 22.78 0.75
C GLY A 9 27.70 22.55 -0.03
N ALA A 10 26.85 21.64 0.45
CA ALA A 10 25.54 21.37 -0.16
C ALA A 10 24.64 22.61 -0.17
N CYS A 11 24.58 23.37 0.92
CA CYS A 11 23.84 24.63 0.97
C CYS A 11 24.38 25.69 0.01
N GLN A 12 25.70 25.79 -0.16
CA GLN A 12 26.32 26.73 -1.09
C GLN A 12 26.02 26.36 -2.56
N THR A 13 26.13 25.08 -2.90
CA THR A 13 25.75 24.56 -4.22
C THR A 13 24.26 24.78 -4.47
N PHE A 14 23.39 24.52 -3.48
CA PHE A 14 21.97 24.82 -3.58
C PHE A 14 21.70 26.31 -3.87
N GLY A 15 22.45 27.23 -3.24
CA GLY A 15 22.28 28.66 -3.48
C GLY A 15 22.73 29.12 -4.86
N THR A 16 23.76 28.49 -5.44
CA THR A 16 24.46 28.99 -6.63
C THR A 16 24.19 28.23 -7.92
N ASP A 17 23.89 26.92 -7.83
CA ASP A 17 23.69 26.05 -8.99
C ASP A 17 22.22 26.03 -9.43
N SER A 18 21.96 26.45 -10.67
CA SER A 18 20.61 26.46 -11.25
C SER A 18 20.03 25.07 -11.54
N SER A 19 20.86 24.03 -11.61
CA SER A 19 20.41 22.66 -11.88
C SER A 19 19.77 22.00 -10.67
N VAL A 20 20.21 22.38 -9.47
CA VAL A 20 19.68 21.85 -8.22
C VAL A 20 18.40 22.61 -7.86
N SER A 21 17.25 21.95 -7.78
CA SER A 21 15.97 22.60 -7.41
C SER A 21 15.52 22.34 -5.99
N ALA A 22 16.04 21.28 -5.34
CA ALA A 22 15.62 20.87 -4.01
C ALA A 22 16.82 20.49 -3.14
N LEU A 23 16.70 20.76 -1.84
CA LEU A 23 17.62 20.36 -0.79
C LEU A 23 16.82 19.69 0.32
N TYR A 24 17.25 18.53 0.79
CA TYR A 24 16.60 17.79 1.85
C TYR A 24 17.43 17.86 3.12
N VAL A 25 16.79 18.19 4.23
CA VAL A 25 17.40 18.20 5.56
C VAL A 25 16.71 17.12 6.39
N SER A 26 17.38 16.00 6.60
CA SER A 26 16.86 14.85 7.35
C SER A 26 17.35 14.87 8.79
N ARG A 27 16.44 14.65 9.73
CA ARG A 27 16.72 14.52 11.16
C ARG A 27 16.84 13.04 11.51
N ASP A 28 18.05 12.59 11.81
CA ASP A 28 18.38 11.24 12.25
C ASP A 28 18.49 11.21 13.77
N ILE A 29 17.75 10.32 14.44
CA ILE A 29 17.78 10.17 15.91
C ILE A 29 18.74 9.06 16.39
N GLY A 30 19.39 8.34 15.46
CA GLY A 30 20.27 7.20 15.77
C GLY A 30 19.53 6.00 16.35
N SER A 31 20.20 4.85 16.45
CA SER A 31 19.63 3.61 17.03
C SER A 31 19.31 3.74 18.52
N ASP A 32 20.07 4.58 19.23
CA ASP A 32 20.06 4.65 20.69
C ASP A 32 19.20 5.83 21.22
N GLY A 33 18.57 6.59 20.32
CA GLY A 33 17.67 7.72 20.62
C GLY A 33 18.31 8.94 21.31
N THR A 34 19.60 8.87 21.66
CA THR A 34 20.32 9.85 22.47
C THR A 34 21.10 10.89 21.66
N GLN A 35 21.36 10.65 20.36
CA GLN A 35 22.07 11.59 19.49
C GLN A 35 21.23 11.98 18.27
N VAL A 36 20.85 13.25 18.22
CA VAL A 36 20.19 13.84 17.04
C VAL A 36 21.26 14.38 16.08
N LYS A 37 21.31 13.81 14.87
CA LYS A 37 22.14 14.28 13.76
C LYS A 37 21.26 14.84 12.64
N PHE A 38 21.78 15.83 11.92
CA PHE A 38 21.12 16.38 10.74
C PHE A 38 21.97 16.06 9.52
N GLU A 39 21.35 15.44 8.52
CA GLU A 39 21.95 15.12 7.23
C GLU A 39 21.36 16.07 6.18
N VAL A 40 22.23 16.63 5.32
CA VAL A 40 21.84 17.55 4.26
C VAL A 40 22.23 16.91 2.93
N SER A 41 21.25 16.70 2.05
CA SER A 41 21.45 15.97 0.79
C SER A 41 20.57 16.52 -0.34
N PHE A 42 20.96 16.27 -1.59
CA PHE A 42 20.14 16.59 -2.77
C PHE A 42 19.16 15.46 -3.13
N GLU A 43 19.32 14.28 -2.54
CA GLU A 43 18.43 13.13 -2.68
C GLU A 43 17.80 12.79 -1.34
N LEU A 44 16.49 12.50 -1.34
CA LEU A 44 15.77 12.12 -0.14
C LEU A 44 16.01 10.63 0.18
N ALA A 45 16.62 10.36 1.34
CA ALA A 45 16.81 9.00 1.84
C ALA A 45 15.70 8.62 2.85
N TRP A 46 15.21 7.37 2.79
CA TRP A 46 14.27 6.81 3.75
C TRP A 46 14.97 5.79 4.65
N LYS A 47 15.37 6.21 5.87
CA LYS A 47 16.03 5.33 6.86
C LYS A 47 15.12 5.15 8.08
N PRO A 48 15.07 3.96 8.72
CA PRO A 48 14.26 3.72 9.91
C PRO A 48 14.59 4.65 11.09
N THR A 49 15.80 5.19 11.14
CA THR A 49 16.27 6.11 12.18
C THR A 49 15.89 7.57 11.92
N TYR A 50 15.30 7.89 10.77
CA TYR A 50 14.90 9.26 10.46
C TYR A 50 13.58 9.61 11.13
N ALA A 51 13.59 10.62 11.99
CA ALA A 51 12.39 11.16 12.62
C ALA A 51 11.56 12.03 11.67
N GLY A 52 12.19 12.60 10.64
CA GLY A 52 11.53 13.43 9.64
C GLY A 52 12.54 14.19 8.79
N SER A 53 12.08 14.69 7.64
CA SER A 53 12.89 15.46 6.71
C SER A 53 12.17 16.74 6.31
N VAL A 54 12.91 17.80 6.02
CA VAL A 54 12.36 19.02 5.42
C VAL A 54 12.90 19.12 4.01
N ALA A 55 12.01 19.16 3.02
CA ALA A 55 12.34 19.48 1.64
C ALA A 55 12.30 21.00 1.46
N VAL A 56 13.40 21.56 1.00
CA VAL A 56 13.60 22.98 0.73
C VAL A 56 13.74 23.14 -0.78
N ILE A 57 12.72 23.71 -1.42
CA ILE A 57 12.57 23.78 -2.87
C ILE A 57 12.79 25.23 -3.32
N LYS A 58 13.66 25.44 -4.31
CA LYS A 58 13.87 26.76 -4.90
C LYS A 58 12.73 27.13 -5.85
N ARG A 59 12.36 28.40 -5.79
CA ARG A 59 11.43 29.05 -6.73
C ARG A 59 12.15 29.89 -7.78
N VAL A 60 13.47 30.08 -7.59
CA VAL A 60 14.38 30.84 -8.45
C VAL A 60 15.60 29.99 -8.79
N PRO A 61 16.23 30.16 -9.97
CA PRO A 61 17.39 29.35 -10.34
C PRO A 61 18.57 29.51 -9.37
N VAL A 62 18.82 30.74 -8.91
CA VAL A 62 19.90 31.10 -7.98
C VAL A 62 19.32 31.97 -6.87
N ILE A 63 19.77 31.77 -5.63
CA ILE A 63 19.30 32.55 -4.49
C ILE A 63 20.02 33.90 -4.48
N ASP A 64 19.24 34.97 -4.56
CA ASP A 64 19.71 36.35 -4.41
C ASP A 64 19.75 36.74 -2.93
N THR A 65 20.88 37.29 -2.49
CA THR A 65 21.05 37.82 -1.13
C THR A 65 20.28 39.10 -0.85
N HIS A 66 19.85 39.82 -1.90
CA HIS A 66 19.12 41.07 -1.76
C HIS A 66 17.60 40.89 -1.66
N GLU A 67 17.08 39.72 -2.02
CA GLU A 67 15.65 39.40 -1.86
C GLU A 67 15.37 38.57 -0.60
N PRO A 68 14.17 38.69 0.00
CA PRO A 68 13.78 37.83 1.12
C PRO A 68 13.76 36.34 0.72
N VAL A 69 14.45 35.49 1.49
CA VAL A 69 14.52 34.03 1.26
C VAL A 69 13.12 33.38 1.18
N ALA A 70 12.14 33.90 1.93
CA ALA A 70 10.77 33.41 1.93
C ALA A 70 10.06 33.53 0.56
N ARG A 71 10.51 34.42 -0.33
CA ARG A 71 9.99 34.52 -1.71
C ARG A 71 10.70 33.56 -2.68
N GLN A 72 11.92 33.19 -2.33
CA GLN A 72 12.83 32.43 -3.18
C GLN A 72 12.78 30.92 -2.90
N VAL A 73 12.27 30.53 -1.74
CA VAL A 73 12.29 29.16 -1.25
C VAL A 73 10.93 28.74 -0.68
N GLN A 74 10.54 27.50 -0.93
CA GLN A 74 9.39 26.83 -0.34
C GLN A 74 9.88 25.66 0.52
N ALA A 75 9.32 25.50 1.72
CA ALA A 75 9.62 24.37 2.58
C ALA A 75 8.41 23.41 2.66
N MET A 76 8.68 22.12 2.68
CA MET A 76 7.69 21.06 2.90
C MET A 76 8.23 20.10 3.96
N ASN A 77 7.43 19.84 4.98
CA ASN A 77 7.77 18.84 6.00
C ASN A 77 7.40 17.44 5.48
N LEU A 78 8.29 16.47 5.66
CA LEU A 78 8.13 15.08 5.25
C LEU A 78 8.31 14.20 6.50
N PRO A 79 7.22 13.68 7.08
CA PRO A 79 7.30 12.81 8.26
C PRO A 79 8.17 11.58 8.01
N GLY A 80 8.99 11.22 8.99
CA GLY A 80 9.88 10.06 8.93
C GLY A 80 9.36 8.90 9.79
N PRO A 81 9.87 7.68 9.58
CA PRO A 81 9.40 6.48 10.27
C PRO A 81 9.62 6.53 11.81
N ALA A 82 10.60 7.31 12.29
CA ALA A 82 10.91 7.41 13.72
C ALA A 82 10.20 8.58 14.45
N SER A 83 9.21 9.22 13.81
CA SER A 83 8.60 10.47 14.30
C SER A 83 7.85 10.34 15.64
N VAL A 84 7.52 9.12 16.09
CA VAL A 84 6.60 8.89 17.21
C VAL A 84 7.28 8.77 18.58
N SER A 85 8.60 8.61 18.64
CA SER A 85 9.31 8.53 19.92
C SER A 85 9.51 9.88 20.62
N GLY A 86 8.95 10.98 20.09
CA GLY A 86 9.42 12.34 20.38
C GLY A 86 8.61 13.21 21.33
N ASN A 87 7.29 13.40 21.13
CA ASN A 87 6.66 14.64 21.67
C ASN A 87 5.13 14.64 21.90
N ASN A 88 4.42 13.50 21.90
CA ASN A 88 2.95 13.48 22.10
C ASN A 88 2.51 13.08 23.53
N GLU A 89 3.14 13.63 24.57
CA GLU A 89 2.62 13.54 25.95
C GLU A 89 1.65 14.69 26.30
N ALA A 90 1.46 15.68 25.43
CA ALA A 90 0.70 16.90 25.79
C ALA A 90 -0.75 16.98 25.27
N PHE A 91 -1.25 16.00 24.49
CA PHE A 91 -2.62 16.09 23.93
C PHE A 91 -3.49 14.82 24.08
N THR A 92 -2.98 13.72 24.65
CA THR A 92 -3.73 12.47 24.82
C THR A 92 -4.16 12.17 26.26
N ALA A 93 -3.93 13.08 27.21
CA ALA A 93 -4.25 12.86 28.62
C ALA A 93 -5.75 13.01 29.00
N ALA A 94 -6.67 13.15 28.04
CA ALA A 94 -8.09 13.42 28.34
C ALA A 94 -9.08 12.30 27.99
N SER A 95 -8.65 11.14 27.47
CA SER A 95 -9.61 10.07 27.11
C SER A 95 -9.07 8.65 27.26
N ALA A 96 -8.41 8.35 28.38
CA ALA A 96 -7.96 7.00 28.72
C ALA A 96 -8.43 6.56 30.11
N ALA A 97 -9.72 6.76 30.39
CA ALA A 97 -10.42 5.99 31.42
C ALA A 97 -11.38 5.04 30.70
N ASP A 98 -11.23 3.75 30.99
CA ASP A 98 -12.03 2.60 30.51
C ASP A 98 -11.74 2.06 29.10
N ALA A 99 -10.86 1.05 29.03
CA ALA A 99 -11.20 -0.29 28.55
C ALA A 99 -9.94 -1.18 28.45
N ASP A 100 -9.92 -2.26 29.22
CA ASP A 100 -8.98 -3.38 29.10
C ASP A 100 -9.09 -4.02 27.70
N THR A 101 -8.05 -3.88 26.88
CA THR A 101 -7.84 -4.79 25.73
C THR A 101 -6.34 -4.89 25.44
N GLU A 102 -5.77 -6.06 25.73
CA GLU A 102 -4.40 -6.42 25.35
C GLU A 102 -4.29 -6.50 23.81
N HIS A 103 -3.82 -5.43 23.19
CA HIS A 103 -3.29 -5.48 21.82
C HIS A 103 -1.75 -5.39 21.84
N VAL A 104 -1.15 -6.44 21.28
CA VAL A 104 0.28 -6.62 21.05
C VAL A 104 0.90 -5.37 20.41
N GLY A 105 1.93 -4.83 21.07
CA GLY A 105 2.61 -3.60 20.67
C GLY A 105 3.30 -3.71 19.30
N GLY A 106 2.74 -3.02 18.32
CA GLY A 106 3.45 -2.54 17.15
C GLY A 106 3.78 -1.06 17.36
N SER A 107 5.04 -0.66 17.16
CA SER A 107 5.42 0.75 17.15
C SER A 107 4.54 1.49 16.13
N SER A 108 3.82 2.52 16.55
CA SER A 108 3.01 3.35 15.64
C SER A 108 3.92 4.27 14.81
N SER A 109 4.74 3.71 13.93
CA SER A 109 5.45 4.46 12.90
C SER A 109 4.41 5.12 11.98
N VAL A 110 4.55 6.43 11.71
CA VAL A 110 3.64 7.14 10.79
C VAL A 110 3.68 6.45 9.43
N ASN A 111 2.52 5.96 8.96
CA ASN A 111 2.41 5.36 7.64
C ASN A 111 2.65 6.48 6.60
N PRO A 112 3.71 6.41 5.76
CA PRO A 112 3.99 7.45 4.77
C PRO A 112 2.82 7.67 3.80
N TYR A 113 2.03 6.64 3.51
CA TYR A 113 0.84 6.76 2.66
C TYR A 113 -0.25 7.64 3.30
N GLU A 114 -0.38 7.61 4.62
CA GLU A 114 -1.31 8.50 5.35
C GLU A 114 -0.86 9.96 5.25
N ALA A 115 0.44 10.21 5.45
CA ALA A 115 0.99 11.56 5.33
C ALA A 115 0.84 12.09 3.89
N LEU A 116 1.16 11.28 2.88
CA LEU A 116 1.01 11.63 1.46
C LEU A 116 -0.46 11.85 1.09
N HIS A 117 -1.36 10.99 1.56
CA HIS A 117 -2.80 11.16 1.36
C HIS A 117 -3.28 12.48 1.98
N ALA A 118 -2.87 12.79 3.21
CA ALA A 118 -3.20 14.06 3.86
C ALA A 118 -2.67 15.29 3.09
N PHE A 119 -1.42 15.23 2.60
CA PHE A 119 -0.87 16.30 1.76
C PHE A 119 -1.67 16.49 0.47
N MET A 120 -2.03 15.41 -0.21
CA MET A 120 -2.84 15.48 -1.42
C MET A 120 -4.23 16.05 -1.12
N ARG A 121 -4.92 15.47 -0.13
CA ARG A 121 -6.31 15.78 0.25
C ARG A 121 -6.49 17.21 0.74
N PHE A 122 -5.57 17.70 1.58
CA PHE A 122 -5.74 18.95 2.33
C PHE A 122 -4.86 20.11 1.87
N ALA A 123 -3.74 19.86 1.18
CA ALA A 123 -2.89 20.92 0.67
C ALA A 123 -3.02 21.06 -0.86
N VAL A 124 -2.74 19.99 -1.61
CA VAL A 124 -2.65 20.05 -3.07
C VAL A 124 -4.02 20.24 -3.72
N SER A 125 -5.01 19.40 -3.37
CA SER A 125 -6.36 19.46 -3.95
C SER A 125 -7.04 20.82 -3.73
N PRO A 126 -7.07 21.40 -2.51
CA PRO A 126 -7.66 22.72 -2.29
C PRO A 126 -6.90 23.85 -2.97
N TYR A 127 -5.55 23.82 -2.96
CA TYR A 127 -4.73 24.83 -3.63
C TYR A 127 -4.97 24.86 -5.14
N PHE A 128 -5.01 23.67 -5.76
CA PHE A 128 -5.30 23.53 -7.19
C PHE A 128 -6.71 24.06 -7.52
N ASN A 129 -7.73 23.65 -6.77
CA ASN A 129 -9.10 24.10 -6.98
C ASN A 129 -9.24 25.63 -6.82
N ALA A 130 -8.60 26.22 -5.80
CA ALA A 130 -8.64 27.67 -5.57
C ALA A 130 -7.99 28.46 -6.73
N TYR A 131 -6.88 27.97 -7.27
CA TYR A 131 -6.22 28.58 -8.42
C TYR A 131 -7.09 28.51 -9.69
N VAL A 132 -7.67 27.35 -9.96
CA VAL A 132 -8.58 27.15 -11.11
C VAL A 132 -9.79 28.06 -11.01
N SER A 133 -10.46 28.11 -9.86
CA SER A 133 -11.63 28.97 -9.65
C SER A 133 -11.29 30.47 -9.72
N ALA A 134 -10.08 30.88 -9.34
CA ALA A 134 -9.62 32.27 -9.51
C ALA A 134 -9.41 32.62 -10.99
N LYS A 135 -8.84 31.70 -11.77
CA LYS A 135 -8.64 31.86 -13.22
C LYS A 135 -9.98 31.95 -13.95
N GLU A 136 -10.92 31.06 -13.66
CA GLU A 136 -12.28 31.07 -14.25
C GLU A 136 -13.04 32.38 -13.96
N LYS A 137 -12.91 32.94 -12.75
CA LYS A 137 -13.51 34.23 -12.38
C LYS A 137 -12.89 35.41 -13.11
N ALA A 138 -11.58 35.37 -13.39
CA ALA A 138 -10.88 36.41 -14.14
C ALA A 138 -11.27 36.40 -15.62
N GLU A 139 -11.46 35.22 -16.20
CA GLU A 139 -11.91 35.05 -17.59
C GLU A 139 -13.37 35.52 -17.79
N GLN A 140 -14.27 35.27 -16.83
CA GLN A 140 -15.66 35.72 -16.89
C GLN A 140 -15.84 37.25 -16.79
N GLN A 141 -14.85 37.98 -16.26
CA GLN A 141 -14.88 39.45 -16.20
C GLN A 141 -14.38 40.12 -17.47
N HIS A 142 -13.78 39.38 -18.41
CA HIS A 142 -13.13 39.92 -19.61
C HIS A 142 -13.76 39.43 -20.93
N ASP A 143 -15.03 39.02 -20.92
CA ASP A 143 -15.70 38.58 -22.16
C ASP A 143 -16.29 39.78 -22.93
N GLY A 144 -15.44 40.40 -23.75
CA GLY A 144 -15.84 41.20 -24.90
C GLY A 144 -15.85 40.34 -26.17
N PRO A 145 -16.75 40.60 -27.15
CA PRO A 145 -17.15 39.62 -28.16
C PRO A 145 -16.14 39.48 -29.32
N GLY A 146 -14.95 38.91 -29.08
CA GLY A 146 -13.91 38.97 -30.12
C GLY A 146 -12.69 38.06 -30.09
N GLY A 147 -12.53 37.06 -29.20
CA GLY A 147 -11.31 36.24 -29.22
C GLY A 147 -11.45 34.89 -28.54
N HIS A 148 -11.87 33.86 -29.27
CA HIS A 148 -12.08 32.54 -28.67
C HIS A 148 -11.75 31.40 -29.63
N ARG A 149 -10.45 31.15 -29.85
CA ARG A 149 -10.00 29.93 -30.55
C ARG A 149 -8.79 29.21 -29.94
N ASP A 150 -7.90 29.87 -29.20
CA ASP A 150 -6.69 29.22 -28.65
C ASP A 150 -6.78 28.72 -27.19
N ASP A 151 -7.77 29.16 -26.38
CA ASP A 151 -7.86 28.78 -24.94
C ASP A 151 -8.59 27.46 -24.64
N LYS A 152 -9.22 26.84 -25.65
CA LYS A 152 -10.02 25.61 -25.44
C LYS A 152 -9.19 24.39 -25.02
N ASP A 153 -7.93 24.31 -25.43
CA ASP A 153 -7.05 23.19 -25.06
C ASP A 153 -6.53 23.31 -23.62
N ALA A 154 -6.27 24.53 -23.14
CA ALA A 154 -5.93 24.80 -21.74
C ALA A 154 -7.11 24.49 -20.81
N GLN A 155 -8.34 24.72 -21.28
CA GLN A 155 -9.57 24.48 -20.53
C GLN A 155 -9.95 22.98 -20.47
N GLN A 156 -9.47 22.15 -21.40
CA GLN A 156 -9.63 20.68 -21.34
C GLN A 156 -8.59 19.99 -20.45
N GLY A 157 -7.39 20.58 -20.31
CA GLY A 157 -6.33 20.03 -19.45
C GLY A 157 -6.66 20.09 -17.95
N VAL A 158 -7.35 21.14 -17.51
CA VAL A 158 -7.69 21.35 -16.08
C VAL A 158 -8.62 20.27 -15.51
N PRO A 159 -9.74 19.90 -16.16
CA PRO A 159 -10.57 18.78 -15.72
C PRO A 159 -9.82 17.43 -15.71
N MET A 160 -8.91 17.22 -16.65
CA MET A 160 -8.09 16.00 -16.71
C MET A 160 -7.10 15.94 -15.54
N ALA A 161 -6.44 17.06 -15.23
CA ALA A 161 -5.57 17.19 -14.06
C ALA A 161 -6.33 16.99 -12.75
N LYS A 162 -7.54 17.58 -12.61
CA LYS A 162 -8.41 17.38 -11.44
C LYS A 162 -8.79 15.90 -11.26
N LYS A 163 -9.11 15.21 -12.36
CA LYS A 163 -9.37 13.75 -12.34
C LYS A 163 -8.14 12.97 -11.89
N LYS A 164 -6.96 13.28 -12.42
CA LYS A 164 -5.70 12.61 -12.05
C LYS A 164 -5.33 12.84 -10.59
N LEU A 165 -5.57 14.03 -10.07
CA LEU A 165 -5.35 14.36 -8.66
C LEU A 165 -6.28 13.52 -7.76
N ALA A 166 -7.55 13.39 -8.14
CA ALA A 166 -8.53 12.56 -7.43
C ALA A 166 -8.20 11.05 -7.52
N GLU A 167 -7.77 10.57 -8.69
CA GLU A 167 -7.29 9.19 -8.87
C GLU A 167 -6.07 8.90 -7.99
N LEU A 168 -5.13 9.86 -7.89
CA LEU A 168 -3.94 9.73 -7.05
C LEU A 168 -4.30 9.75 -5.56
N GLU A 169 -5.13 10.69 -5.11
CA GLU A 169 -5.66 10.75 -3.74
C GLU A 169 -6.30 9.40 -3.36
N LEU A 170 -7.14 8.85 -4.24
CA LEU A 170 -7.78 7.55 -4.04
C LEU A 170 -6.77 6.40 -3.97
N SER A 171 -5.75 6.38 -4.84
CA SER A 171 -4.71 5.36 -4.82
C SER A 171 -3.89 5.39 -3.52
N LEU A 172 -3.58 6.58 -3.00
CA LEU A 172 -2.89 6.75 -1.72
C LEU A 172 -3.77 6.30 -0.56
N LEU A 173 -5.08 6.59 -0.62
CA LEU A 173 -6.05 6.08 0.34
C LEU A 173 -6.11 4.54 0.31
N HIS A 174 -6.09 3.93 -0.87
CA HIS A 174 -6.04 2.47 -0.99
C HIS A 174 -4.79 1.87 -0.37
N LEU A 175 -3.62 2.49 -0.57
CA LEU A 175 -2.36 2.05 0.05
C LEU A 175 -2.36 2.26 1.57
N GLN A 176 -2.97 3.33 2.07
CA GLN A 176 -3.17 3.55 3.50
C GLN A 176 -4.11 2.50 4.10
N GLN A 177 -5.16 2.13 3.36
CA GLN A 177 -6.16 1.15 3.76
C GLN A 177 -5.77 -0.29 3.46
N ASN A 178 -4.51 -0.55 3.05
CA ASN A 178 -4.02 -1.87 2.70
C ASN A 178 -4.51 -2.89 3.74
N VAL A 179 -5.43 -3.73 3.28
CA VAL A 179 -5.83 -4.92 4.00
C VAL A 179 -4.66 -5.86 3.80
N ASP A 180 -3.64 -5.73 4.66
CA ASP A 180 -2.45 -6.56 4.61
C ASP A 180 -2.89 -8.01 4.89
N ILE A 181 -3.16 -8.73 3.80
CA ILE A 181 -3.17 -10.17 3.84
C ILE A 181 -1.71 -10.55 4.07
N PRO A 182 -1.38 -11.17 5.22
CA PRO A 182 0.00 -11.42 5.58
C PRO A 182 0.66 -12.26 4.47
N GLU A 183 1.79 -11.77 3.95
CA GLU A 183 2.58 -12.54 2.99
C GLU A 183 3.14 -13.77 3.70
N THR A 184 2.66 -14.95 3.31
CA THR A 184 3.15 -16.22 3.85
C THR A 184 4.42 -16.60 3.12
N VAL A 185 5.52 -16.68 3.86
CA VAL A 185 6.76 -17.29 3.39
C VAL A 185 6.91 -18.63 4.08
N LEU A 186 6.94 -19.70 3.30
CA LEU A 186 7.14 -21.04 3.83
C LEU A 186 8.63 -21.25 4.13
N ASN A 187 8.99 -21.41 5.41
CA ASN A 187 10.37 -21.60 5.83
C ASN A 187 10.89 -22.97 5.37
N ILE A 188 11.94 -22.99 4.57
CA ILE A 188 12.53 -24.22 4.01
C ILE A 188 13.79 -24.59 4.81
N HIS A 189 13.97 -25.88 5.08
CA HIS A 189 15.18 -26.36 5.73
C HIS A 189 16.42 -26.10 4.86
N PRO A 190 17.52 -25.53 5.41
CA PRO A 190 18.69 -25.11 4.65
C PRO A 190 19.36 -26.26 3.86
N ASP A 191 19.35 -27.48 4.40
CA ASP A 191 19.95 -28.63 3.72
C ASP A 191 19.13 -29.10 2.51
N ILE A 192 17.80 -28.97 2.56
CA ILE A 192 16.93 -29.23 1.40
C ILE A 192 17.15 -28.14 0.34
N ALA A 193 17.19 -26.87 0.76
CA ALA A 193 17.45 -25.76 -0.15
C ALA A 193 18.81 -25.90 -0.86
N ARG A 194 19.86 -26.33 -0.13
CA ARG A 194 21.18 -26.63 -0.70
C ARG A 194 21.12 -27.78 -1.70
N THR A 195 20.45 -28.87 -1.34
CA THR A 195 20.32 -30.04 -2.23
C THR A 195 19.60 -29.67 -3.53
N VAL A 196 18.54 -28.86 -3.46
CA VAL A 196 17.81 -28.36 -4.64
C VAL A 196 18.69 -27.42 -5.45
N ALA A 197 19.46 -26.53 -4.82
CA ALA A 197 20.37 -25.64 -5.52
C ALA A 197 21.46 -26.42 -6.29
N ASP A 198 22.04 -27.45 -5.70
CA ASP A 198 23.04 -28.31 -6.33
C ASP A 198 22.45 -29.10 -7.51
N CYS A 199 21.22 -29.63 -7.35
CA CYS A 199 20.51 -30.31 -8.44
C CYS A 199 20.18 -29.35 -9.59
N ARG A 200 19.75 -28.13 -9.27
CA ARG A 200 19.45 -27.08 -10.24
C ARG A 200 20.71 -26.65 -11.00
N GLN A 201 21.87 -26.58 -10.35
CA GLN A 201 23.14 -26.31 -11.01
C GLN A 201 23.55 -27.42 -11.98
N ARG A 202 23.19 -28.67 -11.66
CA ARG A 202 23.42 -29.85 -12.51
C ARG A 202 22.33 -30.07 -13.57
N GLN A 203 21.36 -29.15 -13.69
CA GLN A 203 20.17 -29.28 -14.53
C GLN A 203 19.39 -30.59 -14.34
N GLN A 204 19.43 -31.14 -13.12
CA GLN A 204 18.70 -32.34 -12.75
C GLN A 204 17.55 -31.99 -11.81
N ARG A 205 16.44 -32.72 -11.92
CA ARG A 205 15.33 -32.57 -10.98
C ARG A 205 15.76 -33.12 -9.63
N ALA A 206 15.52 -32.37 -8.56
CA ALA A 206 15.82 -32.83 -7.22
C ALA A 206 14.93 -34.03 -6.87
N THR A 207 15.54 -35.19 -6.62
CA THR A 207 14.88 -36.42 -6.21
C THR A 207 15.35 -36.83 -4.82
N VAL A 208 14.62 -37.74 -4.18
CA VAL A 208 14.96 -38.24 -2.83
C VAL A 208 16.37 -38.84 -2.77
N ASP A 209 16.85 -39.40 -3.88
CA ASP A 209 18.19 -39.98 -4.00
C ASP A 209 19.33 -38.94 -4.01
N ALA A 210 19.00 -37.66 -4.25
CA ALA A 210 19.97 -36.56 -4.23
C ALA A 210 20.22 -36.03 -2.81
N VAL A 211 19.35 -36.36 -1.86
CA VAL A 211 19.53 -36.03 -0.44
C VAL A 211 20.53 -37.00 0.18
N ASP A 212 21.40 -36.49 1.05
CA ASP A 212 22.38 -37.33 1.73
C ASP A 212 21.70 -38.51 2.45
N PRO A 213 22.06 -39.77 2.13
CA PRO A 213 21.46 -40.94 2.76
C PRO A 213 21.68 -40.99 4.27
N GLU A 214 22.73 -40.34 4.81
CA GLU A 214 22.92 -40.22 6.27
C GLU A 214 21.87 -39.30 6.91
N LEU A 215 21.45 -38.23 6.23
CA LEU A 215 20.39 -37.33 6.69
C LEU A 215 19.00 -37.98 6.63
N LEU A 216 18.77 -38.85 5.63
CA LEU A 216 17.51 -39.61 5.51
C LEU A 216 17.28 -40.61 6.67
N LEU A 217 18.37 -41.04 7.31
CA LEU A 217 18.34 -41.93 8.47
C LEU A 217 18.24 -41.17 9.80
N ASP A 218 18.52 -39.86 9.80
CA ASP A 218 18.45 -39.04 11.01
C ASP A 218 17.00 -38.74 11.42
N SER A 219 16.61 -39.29 12.56
CA SER A 219 15.30 -39.04 13.16
C SER A 219 15.09 -37.58 13.58
N GLY A 220 16.17 -36.85 13.92
CA GLY A 220 16.14 -35.44 14.32
C GLY A 220 15.77 -34.53 13.15
N PHE A 221 16.51 -34.64 12.04
CA PHE A 221 16.21 -33.97 10.78
C PHE A 221 14.77 -34.20 10.31
N LEU A 222 14.32 -35.46 10.26
CA LEU A 222 12.96 -35.79 9.84
C LEU A 222 11.88 -35.22 10.79
N ASN A 223 12.16 -35.11 12.09
CA ASN A 223 11.26 -34.44 13.05
C ASN A 223 11.20 -32.94 12.81
N GLN A 224 12.31 -32.31 12.43
CA GLN A 224 12.35 -30.88 12.11
C GLN A 224 11.56 -30.58 10.84
N LEU A 225 11.76 -31.36 9.77
CA LEU A 225 10.95 -31.24 8.54
C LEU A 225 9.45 -31.43 8.79
N GLN A 226 9.11 -32.38 9.66
CA GLN A 226 7.72 -32.57 10.08
C GLN A 226 7.18 -31.35 10.86
N GLY A 227 8.01 -30.73 11.69
CA GLY A 227 7.71 -29.48 12.37
C GLY A 227 7.48 -28.33 11.40
N ASP A 228 8.34 -28.18 10.40
CA ASP A 228 8.25 -27.16 9.35
C ASP A 228 6.95 -27.32 8.54
N VAL A 229 6.62 -28.54 8.09
CA VAL A 229 5.36 -28.83 7.40
C VAL A 229 4.14 -28.47 8.26
N ASN A 230 4.16 -28.80 9.55
CA ASN A 230 3.07 -28.42 10.46
C ASN A 230 2.99 -26.89 10.65
N GLY A 231 4.12 -26.18 10.63
CA GLY A 231 4.17 -24.71 10.61
C GLY A 231 3.53 -24.15 9.33
N TRP A 232 3.87 -24.71 8.17
CA TRP A 232 3.29 -24.34 6.88
C TRP A 232 1.78 -24.53 6.87
N ILE A 233 1.25 -25.64 7.41
CA ILE A 233 -0.20 -25.85 7.53
C ILE A 233 -0.86 -24.71 8.30
N LYS A 234 -0.28 -24.29 9.43
CA LYS A 234 -0.86 -23.22 10.27
C LYS A 234 -0.85 -21.87 9.56
N GLU A 235 0.26 -21.51 8.89
CA GLU A 235 0.36 -20.26 8.13
C GLU A 235 -0.63 -20.24 6.95
N ILE A 236 -0.73 -21.34 6.21
CA ILE A 236 -1.69 -21.46 5.09
C ILE A 236 -3.13 -21.39 5.62
N GLN A 237 -3.45 -22.08 6.72
CA GLN A 237 -4.78 -22.02 7.33
C GLN A 237 -5.14 -20.60 7.79
N LYS A 238 -4.17 -19.84 8.30
CA LYS A 238 -4.37 -18.44 8.75
C LYS A 238 -4.85 -17.56 7.60
N VAL A 239 -4.26 -17.70 6.41
CA VAL A 239 -4.70 -16.98 5.21
C VAL A 239 -5.99 -17.57 4.63
N ALA A 240 -6.11 -18.89 4.54
CA ALA A 240 -7.29 -19.55 3.96
C ALA A 240 -8.59 -19.26 4.74
N LYS A 241 -8.50 -19.09 6.06
CA LYS A 241 -9.61 -18.73 6.96
C LYS A 241 -9.79 -17.23 7.14
N LEU A 242 -8.90 -16.41 6.58
CA LEU A 242 -9.02 -14.96 6.68
C LEU A 242 -10.29 -14.54 5.92
N ASP A 243 -11.21 -13.94 6.65
CA ASP A 243 -12.45 -13.40 6.11
C ASP A 243 -12.65 -11.98 6.66
N ARG A 244 -13.14 -11.12 5.79
CA ARG A 244 -13.45 -9.74 6.13
C ARG A 244 -14.92 -9.63 6.47
N GLU A 245 -15.24 -8.89 7.53
CA GLU A 245 -16.62 -8.60 7.89
C GLU A 245 -17.29 -7.73 6.81
N PRO A 246 -18.42 -8.16 6.21
CA PRO A 246 -19.03 -7.44 5.07
C PRO A 246 -19.63 -6.08 5.44
N ALA A 247 -20.01 -5.88 6.70
CA ALA A 247 -20.67 -4.66 7.19
C ALA A 247 -19.68 -3.53 7.56
N SER A 248 -18.39 -3.83 7.58
CA SER A 248 -17.34 -2.93 8.05
C SER A 248 -16.43 -2.47 6.91
N GLY A 249 -16.37 -1.16 6.70
CA GLY A 249 -15.48 -0.51 5.72
C GLY A 249 -16.17 0.08 4.49
N THR A 250 -15.35 0.43 3.50
CA THR A 250 -15.77 1.02 2.22
C THR A 250 -15.90 -0.04 1.13
N THR A 251 -16.56 0.30 0.03
CA THR A 251 -16.69 -0.60 -1.13
C THR A 251 -15.31 -0.99 -1.67
N SER A 252 -14.39 -0.03 -1.78
CA SER A 252 -13.02 -0.28 -2.25
C SER A 252 -12.26 -1.27 -1.37
N GLN A 253 -12.47 -1.24 -0.05
CA GLN A 253 -11.79 -2.16 0.87
C GLN A 253 -12.26 -3.61 0.68
N GLU A 254 -13.55 -3.83 0.49
CA GLU A 254 -14.11 -5.17 0.20
C GLU A 254 -13.57 -5.70 -1.14
N ILE A 255 -13.57 -4.85 -2.20
CA ILE A 255 -13.03 -5.22 -3.51
C ILE A 255 -11.55 -5.58 -3.42
N ASN A 256 -10.74 -4.71 -2.81
CA ASN A 256 -9.30 -4.90 -2.69
C ASN A 256 -8.96 -6.12 -1.84
N PHE A 257 -9.75 -6.43 -0.80
CA PHE A 257 -9.57 -7.63 0.01
C PHE A 257 -9.69 -8.89 -0.85
N TRP A 258 -10.75 -9.03 -1.65
CA TRP A 258 -10.94 -10.22 -2.48
C TRP A 258 -9.91 -10.36 -3.59
N VAL A 259 -9.56 -9.24 -4.25
CA VAL A 259 -8.51 -9.23 -5.28
C VAL A 259 -7.14 -9.58 -4.68
N SER A 260 -6.84 -9.05 -3.50
CA SER A 260 -5.56 -9.35 -2.81
C SER A 260 -5.54 -10.79 -2.29
N MET A 261 -6.69 -11.31 -1.84
CA MET A 261 -6.81 -12.69 -1.37
C MET A 261 -6.55 -13.68 -2.49
N GLU A 262 -7.04 -13.41 -3.70
CA GLU A 262 -6.76 -14.24 -4.87
C GLU A 262 -5.25 -14.31 -5.11
N ARG A 263 -4.58 -13.15 -5.16
CA ARG A 263 -3.12 -13.08 -5.36
C ARG A 263 -2.33 -13.77 -4.25
N ALA A 264 -2.77 -13.62 -3.00
CA ALA A 264 -2.10 -14.26 -1.87
C ALA A 264 -2.21 -15.79 -1.93
N LEU A 265 -3.40 -16.32 -2.26
CA LEU A 265 -3.62 -17.76 -2.40
C LEU A 265 -2.88 -18.32 -3.63
N GLU A 266 -2.85 -17.59 -4.75
CA GLU A 266 -2.06 -17.95 -5.94
C GLU A 266 -0.57 -18.04 -5.61
N ARG A 267 -0.01 -17.06 -4.88
CA ARG A 267 1.39 -17.10 -4.43
C ARG A 267 1.68 -18.27 -3.50
N ILE A 268 0.75 -18.62 -2.60
CA ILE A 268 0.88 -19.81 -1.75
C ILE A 268 0.90 -21.07 -2.61
N GLU A 269 0.03 -21.15 -3.62
CA GLU A 269 -0.01 -22.28 -4.54
C GLU A 269 1.29 -22.39 -5.36
N GLU A 270 1.85 -21.27 -5.83
CA GLU A 270 3.16 -21.24 -6.50
C GLU A 270 4.28 -21.73 -5.57
N GLN A 271 4.32 -21.26 -4.32
CA GLN A 271 5.28 -21.76 -3.33
C GLN A 271 5.10 -23.26 -3.07
N LEU A 272 3.86 -23.74 -2.99
CA LEU A 272 3.54 -25.16 -2.79
C LEU A 272 4.05 -26.07 -3.91
N GLN A 273 4.10 -25.52 -5.13
CA GLN A 273 4.62 -26.21 -6.32
C GLN A 273 6.14 -26.09 -6.47
N SER A 274 6.82 -25.35 -5.60
CA SER A 274 8.29 -25.24 -5.62
C SER A 274 8.97 -26.58 -5.41
N ASP A 275 10.12 -26.76 -6.07
CA ASP A 275 10.90 -28.01 -6.03
C ASP A 275 11.35 -28.32 -4.59
N GLU A 276 11.63 -27.30 -3.79
CA GLU A 276 12.03 -27.39 -2.39
C GLU A 276 10.94 -28.01 -1.50
N ILE A 277 9.69 -27.57 -1.66
CA ILE A 277 8.56 -28.08 -0.87
C ILE A 277 8.17 -29.47 -1.34
N VAL A 278 8.15 -29.71 -2.65
CA VAL A 278 7.87 -31.03 -3.23
C VAL A 278 8.91 -32.05 -2.76
N LEU A 279 10.20 -31.69 -2.77
CA LEU A 279 11.27 -32.56 -2.27
C LEU A 279 11.10 -32.87 -0.78
N THR A 280 10.76 -31.87 0.05
CA THR A 280 10.50 -32.06 1.48
C THR A 280 9.39 -33.08 1.71
N MET A 281 8.32 -33.00 0.92
CA MET A 281 7.18 -33.91 0.98
C MET A 281 7.53 -35.33 0.52
N ASP A 282 8.34 -35.46 -0.53
CA ASP A 282 8.80 -36.75 -1.04
C ASP A 282 9.77 -37.44 -0.06
N VAL A 283 10.65 -36.69 0.60
CA VAL A 283 11.53 -37.18 1.68
C VAL A 283 10.71 -37.72 2.85
N LEU A 284 9.72 -36.97 3.35
CA LEU A 284 8.85 -37.42 4.44
C LEU A 284 8.04 -38.67 4.05
N LYS A 285 7.63 -38.77 2.78
CA LYS A 285 6.92 -39.95 2.25
C LYS A 285 7.84 -41.17 2.16
N ALA A 286 9.07 -41.00 1.70
CA ALA A 286 10.08 -42.06 1.65
C ALA A 286 10.43 -42.57 3.06
N ALA A 287 10.50 -41.67 4.04
CA ALA A 287 10.72 -41.98 5.45
C ALA A 287 9.48 -42.58 6.17
N LYS A 288 8.40 -42.93 5.45
CA LYS A 288 7.14 -43.48 5.98
C LYS A 288 6.38 -42.56 6.96
N ARG A 289 6.64 -41.25 6.94
CA ARG A 289 5.96 -40.26 7.78
C ARG A 289 4.74 -39.68 7.07
N PHE A 290 3.72 -40.52 6.87
CA PHE A 290 2.54 -40.17 6.06
C PHE A 290 1.59 -39.17 6.72
N HIS A 291 1.62 -39.04 8.05
CA HIS A 291 0.70 -38.13 8.75
C HIS A 291 0.88 -36.67 8.32
N ALA A 292 2.12 -36.18 8.29
CA ALA A 292 2.41 -34.82 7.85
C ALA A 292 2.03 -34.59 6.38
N THR A 293 2.30 -35.57 5.51
CA THR A 293 2.07 -35.41 4.07
C THR A 293 0.58 -35.48 3.70
N VAL A 294 -0.19 -36.31 4.41
CA VAL A 294 -1.65 -36.38 4.26
C VAL A 294 -2.31 -35.13 4.85
N SER A 295 -1.96 -34.74 6.09
CA SER A 295 -2.49 -33.53 6.73
C SER A 295 -2.20 -32.27 5.93
N PHE A 296 -1.04 -32.15 5.29
CA PHE A 296 -0.74 -30.99 4.45
C PHE A 296 -1.69 -30.84 3.25
N ARG A 297 -2.14 -31.96 2.66
CA ARG A 297 -3.08 -31.93 1.52
C ARG A 297 -4.52 -31.71 1.95
N THR A 298 -4.93 -32.21 3.10
CA THR A 298 -6.32 -32.14 3.57
C THR A 298 -6.59 -30.94 4.47
N ASP A 299 -5.63 -30.57 5.32
CA ASP A 299 -5.88 -29.66 6.44
C ASP A 299 -5.54 -28.21 6.08
N THR A 300 -4.91 -27.94 4.95
CA THR A 300 -4.60 -26.56 4.52
C THR A 300 -5.85 -25.75 4.16
N GLY A 301 -6.92 -26.41 3.67
CA GLY A 301 -8.13 -25.71 3.19
C GLY A 301 -7.89 -24.77 2.01
N LEU A 302 -6.68 -24.79 1.42
CA LEU A 302 -6.24 -23.88 0.38
C LEU A 302 -7.15 -23.95 -0.85
N LYS A 303 -7.47 -25.17 -1.29
CA LYS A 303 -8.30 -25.41 -2.48
C LYS A 303 -9.71 -24.84 -2.32
N GLU A 304 -10.35 -25.07 -1.18
CA GLU A 304 -11.69 -24.55 -0.90
C GLU A 304 -11.70 -23.02 -0.79
N ALA A 305 -10.66 -22.45 -0.17
CA ALA A 305 -10.48 -21.01 -0.08
C ALA A 305 -10.25 -20.39 -1.48
N ALA A 306 -9.39 -20.98 -2.31
CA ALA A 306 -9.13 -20.54 -3.68
C ALA A 306 -10.41 -20.58 -4.53
N GLU A 307 -11.14 -21.71 -4.54
CA GLU A 307 -12.40 -21.84 -5.28
C GLU A 307 -13.47 -20.84 -4.80
N ARG A 308 -13.51 -20.53 -3.49
CA ARG A 308 -14.39 -19.50 -2.93
C ARG A 308 -14.00 -18.11 -3.42
N VAL A 309 -12.71 -17.77 -3.36
CA VAL A 309 -12.20 -16.46 -3.74
C VAL A 309 -12.35 -16.23 -5.23
N THR A 310 -11.98 -17.19 -6.10
CA THR A 310 -12.19 -17.09 -7.55
C THR A 310 -13.67 -16.86 -7.89
N ARG A 311 -14.60 -17.55 -7.21
CA ARG A 311 -16.05 -17.34 -7.42
C ARG A 311 -16.50 -15.94 -7.04
N TYR A 312 -16.00 -15.37 -5.94
CA TYR A 312 -16.36 -14.01 -5.52
C TYR A 312 -15.67 -12.96 -6.39
N ASN A 313 -14.45 -13.24 -6.84
CA ASN A 313 -13.67 -12.32 -7.63
C ASN A 313 -14.23 -12.12 -9.06
N VAL A 314 -15.10 -13.00 -9.55
CA VAL A 314 -15.87 -12.73 -10.78
C VAL A 314 -16.72 -11.45 -10.67
N LEU A 315 -17.18 -11.10 -9.46
CA LEU A 315 -17.89 -9.85 -9.16
C LEU A 315 -16.91 -8.72 -8.81
N MET A 316 -15.89 -8.99 -8.00
CA MET A 316 -14.99 -7.95 -7.46
C MET A 316 -13.95 -7.45 -8.48
N LYS A 317 -13.55 -8.30 -9.44
CA LYS A 317 -12.61 -7.93 -10.50
C LYS A 317 -13.25 -6.93 -11.46
N ASP A 318 -12.48 -5.91 -11.84
CA ASP A 318 -12.88 -4.82 -12.72
C ASP A 318 -14.12 -4.03 -12.23
N PHE A 319 -14.36 -4.01 -10.91
CA PHE A 319 -15.51 -3.31 -10.34
C PHE A 319 -15.35 -1.77 -10.51
N PRO A 320 -16.32 -1.07 -11.12
CA PRO A 320 -16.18 0.35 -11.50
C PRO A 320 -16.43 1.33 -10.34
N VAL A 321 -15.86 1.09 -9.16
CA VAL A 321 -16.03 1.99 -7.99
C VAL A 321 -15.16 3.26 -8.11
N ASN A 322 -14.01 3.14 -8.78
CA ASN A 322 -13.06 4.25 -8.92
C ASN A 322 -13.65 5.42 -9.68
N GLU A 323 -14.57 5.16 -10.63
CA GLU A 323 -15.24 6.23 -11.37
C GLU A 323 -16.14 7.07 -10.46
N LEU A 324 -16.85 6.42 -9.53
CA LEU A 324 -17.67 7.11 -8.54
C LEU A 324 -16.80 7.95 -7.59
N LEU A 325 -15.70 7.37 -7.11
CA LEU A 325 -14.83 8.03 -6.14
C LEU A 325 -13.98 9.17 -6.73
N ALA A 326 -13.75 9.14 -8.04
CA ALA A 326 -13.06 10.20 -8.79
C ALA A 326 -14.03 11.19 -9.48
N ALA A 327 -15.35 11.02 -9.30
CA ALA A 327 -16.34 11.89 -9.92
C ALA A 327 -16.27 13.31 -9.35
N THR A 328 -16.20 14.30 -10.24
CA THR A 328 -16.12 15.73 -9.89
C THR A 328 -17.44 16.47 -10.04
N ASP A 329 -18.43 15.84 -10.68
CA ASP A 329 -19.68 16.47 -11.12
C ASP A 329 -20.85 15.49 -10.93
N ILE A 330 -22.05 16.01 -10.67
CA ILE A 330 -23.25 15.19 -10.44
C ILE A 330 -23.55 14.28 -11.63
N GLY A 331 -23.36 14.76 -12.87
CA GLY A 331 -23.57 13.95 -14.07
C GLY A 331 -22.63 12.74 -14.15
N ARG A 332 -21.38 12.89 -13.69
CA ARG A 332 -20.43 11.77 -13.59
C ARG A 332 -20.81 10.80 -12.49
N ILE A 333 -21.30 11.29 -11.34
CA ILE A 333 -21.80 10.44 -10.26
C ILE A 333 -22.95 9.56 -10.78
N SER A 334 -23.95 10.13 -11.45
CA SER A 334 -25.07 9.36 -12.01
C SER A 334 -24.61 8.29 -12.99
N PHE A 335 -23.70 8.65 -13.92
CA PHE A 335 -23.12 7.70 -14.86
C PHE A 335 -22.36 6.56 -14.16
N SER A 336 -21.53 6.87 -13.16
CA SER A 336 -20.79 5.85 -12.41
C SER A 336 -21.72 4.91 -11.63
N ILE A 337 -22.83 5.42 -11.08
CA ILE A 337 -23.84 4.59 -10.41
C ILE A 337 -24.53 3.65 -11.39
N GLU A 338 -24.89 4.12 -12.60
CA GLU A 338 -25.43 3.26 -13.65
C GLU A 338 -24.45 2.13 -14.02
N GLN A 339 -23.17 2.46 -14.16
CA GLN A 339 -22.11 1.49 -14.46
C GLN A 339 -21.91 0.46 -13.33
N ILE A 340 -21.93 0.91 -12.07
CA ILE A 340 -21.86 0.04 -10.90
C ILE A 340 -23.04 -0.94 -10.87
N PHE A 341 -24.27 -0.45 -11.03
CA PHE A 341 -25.44 -1.32 -11.04
C PHE A 341 -25.50 -2.23 -12.28
N ALA A 342 -25.03 -1.78 -13.45
CA ALA A 342 -24.91 -2.62 -14.63
C ALA A 342 -23.92 -3.77 -14.40
N HIS A 343 -22.77 -3.50 -13.77
CA HIS A 343 -21.78 -4.51 -13.39
C HIS A 343 -22.36 -5.51 -12.38
N ILE A 344 -22.97 -5.03 -11.30
CA ILE A 344 -23.62 -5.88 -10.29
C ILE A 344 -24.70 -6.75 -10.94
N ASN A 345 -25.61 -6.19 -11.74
CA ASN A 345 -26.69 -6.95 -12.36
C ASN A 345 -26.20 -8.04 -13.32
N LYS A 346 -25.12 -7.77 -14.05
CA LYS A 346 -24.52 -8.72 -14.98
C LYS A 346 -23.75 -9.82 -14.26
N LYS A 347 -22.96 -9.46 -13.25
CA LYS A 347 -22.02 -10.37 -12.57
C LYS A 347 -22.65 -11.11 -11.41
N LEU A 348 -23.53 -10.49 -10.63
CA LEU A 348 -24.17 -11.11 -9.46
C LEU A 348 -24.98 -12.36 -9.84
N LYS A 349 -25.61 -12.37 -11.04
CA LYS A 349 -26.32 -13.55 -11.57
C LYS A 349 -25.40 -14.72 -11.92
N LEU A 350 -24.14 -14.43 -12.24
CA LEU A 350 -23.12 -15.42 -12.61
C LEU A 350 -22.30 -15.90 -11.41
N THR A 351 -22.28 -15.13 -10.32
CA THR A 351 -21.52 -15.43 -9.11
C THR A 351 -22.39 -16.02 -8.01
N ALA A 352 -21.87 -17.01 -7.28
CA ALA A 352 -22.47 -17.48 -6.03
C ALA A 352 -22.12 -16.55 -4.83
N TYR A 353 -22.15 -15.23 -5.03
CA TYR A 353 -21.84 -14.27 -3.98
C TYR A 353 -22.98 -14.25 -2.95
N PRO A 354 -22.72 -14.41 -1.63
CA PRO A 354 -23.78 -14.56 -0.65
C PRO A 354 -24.64 -13.30 -0.53
N VAL A 355 -25.97 -13.48 -0.50
CA VAL A 355 -26.93 -12.37 -0.31
C VAL A 355 -26.63 -11.58 0.97
N ARG A 356 -26.20 -12.26 2.04
CA ARG A 356 -25.81 -11.63 3.31
C ARG A 356 -24.63 -10.66 3.18
N ARG A 357 -23.75 -10.82 2.17
CA ARG A 357 -22.66 -9.88 1.88
C ARG A 357 -23.04 -8.84 0.83
N ALA A 358 -23.93 -9.21 -0.10
CA ALA A 358 -24.39 -8.31 -1.15
C ALA A 358 -25.11 -7.07 -0.60
N LEU A 359 -25.94 -7.23 0.43
CA LEU A 359 -26.65 -6.09 1.04
C LEU A 359 -25.69 -5.09 1.71
N PRO A 360 -24.76 -5.51 2.60
CA PRO A 360 -23.71 -4.63 3.12
C PRO A 360 -22.84 -3.97 2.04
N LEU A 361 -22.53 -4.67 0.95
CA LEU A 361 -21.79 -4.08 -0.17
C LEU A 361 -22.58 -2.93 -0.82
N VAL A 362 -23.88 -3.12 -1.05
CA VAL A 362 -24.75 -2.05 -1.57
C VAL A 362 -24.87 -0.90 -0.58
N GLU A 363 -24.92 -1.18 0.72
CA GLU A 363 -24.90 -0.15 1.75
C GLU A 363 -23.59 0.64 1.75
N ALA A 364 -22.45 -0.03 1.59
CA ALA A 364 -21.15 0.62 1.44
C ALA A 364 -21.10 1.52 0.18
N ILE A 365 -21.63 1.04 -0.95
CA ILE A 365 -21.76 1.84 -2.18
C ILE A 365 -22.62 3.09 -1.94
N SER A 366 -23.72 2.95 -1.19
CA SER A 366 -24.58 4.07 -0.81
C SER A 366 -23.84 5.10 0.07
N ARG A 367 -23.03 4.64 1.03
CA ARG A 367 -22.18 5.52 1.85
C ARG A 367 -21.14 6.24 1.01
N ASP A 368 -20.47 5.52 0.09
CA ASP A 368 -19.48 6.09 -0.82
C ASP A 368 -20.11 7.12 -1.76
N PHE A 369 -21.29 6.82 -2.31
CA PHE A 369 -22.10 7.76 -3.10
C PHE A 369 -22.44 9.02 -2.30
N ASN A 370 -22.97 8.87 -1.09
CA ASN A 370 -23.33 10.01 -0.26
C ASN A 370 -22.11 10.87 0.09
N GLY A 371 -20.97 10.23 0.40
CA GLY A 371 -19.71 10.91 0.64
C GLY A 371 -19.24 11.73 -0.56
N GLN A 372 -19.34 11.17 -1.78
CA GLN A 372 -18.98 11.88 -3.00
C GLN A 372 -19.97 12.97 -3.36
N LEU A 373 -21.28 12.74 -3.15
CA LEU A 373 -22.31 13.75 -3.36
C LEU A 373 -22.08 14.97 -2.46
N ILE A 374 -21.81 14.75 -1.17
CA ILE A 374 -21.46 15.82 -0.23
C ILE A 374 -20.18 16.54 -0.70
N LYS A 375 -19.16 15.79 -1.15
CA LYS A 375 -17.90 16.38 -1.66
C LYS A 375 -18.16 17.31 -2.86
N VAL A 376 -18.98 16.89 -3.82
CA VAL A 376 -19.34 17.69 -5.01
C VAL A 376 -20.24 18.88 -4.65
N LEU A 377 -21.16 18.74 -3.69
CA LEU A 377 -22.06 19.83 -3.26
C LEU A 377 -21.39 20.84 -2.32
N SER A 378 -20.30 20.44 -1.63
CA SER A 378 -19.51 21.32 -0.75
C SER A 378 -18.47 22.18 -1.49
N HIS A 379 -18.23 21.84 -2.75
CA HIS A 379 -17.48 22.66 -3.71
C HIS A 379 -18.47 23.51 -4.52
#